data_AF-A0A920LIF8-F1
#
_entry.id   AF-A0A920LIF8-F1
#
_cell.length_a   1.000
_cell.length_b   1.000
_cell.length_c   1.000
_cell.angle_alpha   90.00
_cell.angle_beta   90.00
_cell.angle_gamma   90.00
#
_symmetry.space_group_name_H-M   'P 1'
#
loop_
_entity.id
_entity.type
_entity.pdbx_description
1 polymer ?
#
loop_
_entity_poly.entity_id
_entity_poly.type
_entity_poly.pdbx_seq_one_letter_code
_entity_poly.pdbx_strand_id
1 'polypeptide(L)'
;MSKTGSCLCGDVNFSYKSDPVMFLMCHCTDCQKSTGSPVASIIVVSENDFSVSGPTSSYECEAKVTRSFCKICGSQVFSRIESAPGVVAIKTGVLDEQPTAKPNLVCWTKSKPDWFEISHPEVSFEENPN
;
A
#
# COMPACT_ATOMS: atom_id res chain seq x y z
N MET A 1 17.32 6.51 9.81
CA MET A 1 16.91 7.79 9.19
C MET A 1 15.43 7.70 8.88
N SER A 2 14.68 8.79 8.97
CA SER A 2 13.26 8.79 8.62
C SER A 2 13.11 8.81 7.10
N LYS A 3 12.28 7.93 6.55
CA LYS A 3 11.85 7.93 5.14
C LYS A 3 10.55 8.73 5.03
N THR A 4 10.30 9.34 3.88
CA THR A 4 9.17 10.26 3.67
C THR A 4 8.38 9.93 2.42
N GLY A 5 7.22 10.52 2.33
CA GLY A 5 6.41 10.53 1.12
C GLY A 5 5.35 11.60 1.18
N SER A 6 4.76 11.86 0.03
CA SER A 6 3.76 12.89 -0.15
C SER A 6 2.72 12.48 -1.19
N CYS A 7 1.49 13.00 -1.06
CA CYS A 7 0.49 12.85 -2.11
C CYS A 7 0.87 13.65 -3.36
N LEU A 8 0.14 13.46 -4.47
CA LEU A 8 0.42 14.14 -5.74
C LEU A 8 0.48 15.68 -5.64
N CYS A 9 -0.38 16.28 -4.79
CA CYS A 9 -0.37 17.74 -4.60
C CYS A 9 0.57 18.24 -3.50
N GLY A 10 1.20 17.33 -2.74
CA GLY A 10 2.11 17.68 -1.65
C GLY A 10 1.44 18.12 -0.34
N ASP A 11 0.11 18.25 -0.27
CA ASP A 11 -0.57 18.73 0.94
C ASP A 11 -0.65 17.67 2.05
N VAL A 12 -0.63 16.38 1.68
CA VAL A 12 -0.52 15.28 2.64
C VAL A 12 0.92 14.80 2.61
N ASN A 13 1.58 14.90 3.76
CA ASN A 13 2.95 14.47 3.96
C ASN A 13 2.99 13.40 5.05
N PHE A 14 3.86 12.42 4.90
CA PHE A 14 4.04 11.37 5.90
C PHE A 14 5.50 10.97 6.04
N SER A 15 5.80 10.30 7.15
CA SER A 15 7.11 9.78 7.45
C SER A 15 7.03 8.44 8.19
N TYR A 16 8.05 7.62 8.04
CA TYR A 16 8.23 6.38 8.80
C TYR A 16 9.71 6.09 9.07
N LYS A 17 10.00 5.45 10.20
CA LYS A 17 11.39 5.28 10.69
C LYS A 17 11.96 3.87 10.50
N SER A 18 11.12 2.84 10.53
CA SER A 18 11.53 1.44 10.42
C SER A 18 11.67 0.99 8.97
N ASP A 19 12.44 -0.07 8.76
CA ASP A 19 12.37 -0.80 7.51
C ASP A 19 11.01 -1.50 7.40
N PRO A 20 10.44 -1.59 6.18
CA PRO A 20 9.19 -2.31 5.99
C PRO A 20 9.31 -3.76 6.48
N VAL A 21 8.31 -4.21 7.26
CA VAL A 21 8.20 -5.61 7.67
C VAL A 21 7.75 -6.50 6.51
N MET A 22 7.16 -5.89 5.48
CA MET A 22 6.70 -6.59 4.28
C MET A 22 6.68 -5.62 3.10
N PHE A 23 7.02 -6.12 1.90
CA PHE A 23 6.81 -5.42 0.64
C PHE A 23 6.03 -6.35 -0.30
N LEU A 24 4.77 -6.01 -0.57
CA LEU A 24 3.86 -6.84 -1.35
C LEU A 24 3.26 -6.15 -2.58
N MET A 25 2.90 -6.97 -3.56
CA MET A 25 2.13 -6.63 -4.75
C MET A 25 0.79 -7.35 -4.71
N CYS A 26 -0.30 -6.60 -4.55
CA CYS A 26 -1.65 -7.15 -4.46
C CYS A 26 -2.43 -6.93 -5.76
N HIS A 27 -2.98 -8.01 -6.31
CA HIS A 27 -3.76 -8.01 -7.54
C HIS A 27 -5.27 -8.12 -7.32
N CYS A 28 -5.79 -8.10 -6.09
CA CYS A 28 -7.23 -8.21 -5.90
C CYS A 28 -7.98 -7.05 -6.59
N THR A 29 -9.20 -7.31 -7.06
CA THR A 29 -10.04 -6.31 -7.76
C THR A 29 -10.21 -5.02 -6.96
N ASP A 30 -10.28 -5.15 -5.64
CA ASP A 30 -10.34 -4.05 -4.70
C ASP A 30 -9.13 -3.13 -4.81
N CYS A 31 -7.92 -3.70 -4.78
CA CYS A 31 -6.67 -2.96 -4.95
C CYS A 31 -6.54 -2.35 -6.34
N GLN A 32 -7.01 -3.04 -7.38
CA GLN A 32 -7.01 -2.49 -8.74
C GLN A 32 -7.90 -1.27 -8.86
N LYS A 33 -9.17 -1.37 -8.43
CA LYS A 33 -10.13 -0.25 -8.45
C LYS A 33 -9.65 0.92 -7.60
N SER A 34 -9.05 0.61 -6.45
CA SER A 34 -8.55 1.58 -5.50
C SER A 34 -7.37 2.40 -6.06
N THR A 35 -6.47 1.76 -6.80
CA THR A 35 -5.26 2.42 -7.31
C THR A 35 -5.38 2.89 -8.76
N GLY A 36 -6.37 2.41 -9.51
CA GLY A 36 -6.42 2.58 -10.97
C GLY A 36 -5.30 1.84 -11.71
N SER A 37 -4.55 0.97 -11.03
CA SER A 37 -3.41 0.20 -11.54
C SER A 37 -3.75 -1.29 -11.56
N PRO A 38 -3.15 -2.10 -12.44
CA PRO A 38 -3.29 -3.57 -12.43
C PRO A 38 -2.79 -4.22 -11.13
N VAL A 39 -2.07 -3.48 -10.29
CA VAL A 39 -1.49 -3.92 -9.02
C VAL A 39 -1.43 -2.78 -8.01
N ALA A 40 -1.64 -3.09 -6.74
CA ALA A 40 -1.24 -2.22 -5.66
C ALA A 40 0.13 -2.65 -5.11
N SER A 41 1.13 -1.78 -5.28
CA SER A 41 2.45 -1.91 -4.66
C SER A 41 2.42 -1.28 -3.26
N ILE A 42 2.70 -2.08 -2.23
CA ILE A 42 2.46 -1.73 -0.82
C ILE A 42 3.65 -2.15 0.04
N ILE A 43 4.13 -1.24 0.86
CA ILE A 43 4.99 -1.57 2.01
C ILE A 43 4.17 -1.57 3.30
N VAL A 44 4.53 -2.42 4.25
CA VAL A 44 3.92 -2.46 5.57
C VAL A 44 4.95 -2.02 6.60
N VAL A 45 4.58 -1.06 7.44
CA VAL A 45 5.45 -0.50 8.49
C VAL A 45 4.74 -0.54 9.85
N SER A 46 5.51 -0.42 10.92
CA SER A 46 4.96 -0.26 12.28
C SER A 46 4.14 1.03 12.38
N GLU A 47 2.95 0.96 12.95
CA GLU A 47 2.11 2.14 13.18
C GLU A 47 2.77 3.13 14.16
N ASN A 48 3.52 2.63 15.14
CA ASN A 48 4.23 3.46 16.11
C ASN A 48 5.35 4.30 15.46
N ASP A 49 5.82 3.89 14.29
CA ASP A 49 6.85 4.61 13.53
C ASP A 49 6.27 5.51 12.44
N PHE A 50 4.97 5.45 12.18
CA PHE A 50 4.30 6.18 11.10
C PHE A 50 3.69 7.49 11.60
N SER A 51 3.92 8.57 10.86
CA SER A 51 3.29 9.86 11.11
C SER A 51 2.79 10.44 9.79
N VAL A 52 1.61 11.06 9.82
CA VAL A 52 0.99 11.71 8.66
C VAL A 52 0.36 13.03 9.07
N SER A 53 0.48 14.03 8.19
CA SER A 53 -0.13 15.34 8.34
C SER A 53 -0.79 15.77 7.04
N GLY A 54 -1.74 16.71 7.14
CA GLY A 54 -2.47 17.24 5.99
C GLY A 54 -3.89 16.69 5.83
N PRO A 55 -4.61 17.14 4.77
CA PRO A 55 -6.03 16.88 4.63
C PRO A 55 -6.31 15.49 4.04
N THR A 56 -6.53 14.49 4.91
CA THR A 56 -6.94 13.14 4.50
C THR A 56 -8.45 12.90 4.66
N SER A 57 -9.00 12.06 3.79
CA SER A 57 -10.29 11.37 3.98
C SER A 57 -10.04 9.86 3.96
N SER A 58 -11.06 9.07 4.31
CA SER A 58 -10.94 7.61 4.29
C SER A 58 -12.21 6.91 3.83
N TYR A 59 -12.03 5.68 3.35
CA TYR A 59 -13.10 4.76 2.96
C TYR A 59 -12.76 3.36 3.48
N GLU A 60 -13.66 2.75 4.24
CA GLU A 60 -13.55 1.35 4.65
C GLU A 60 -14.23 0.46 3.62
N CYS A 61 -13.49 -0.52 3.08
CA CYS A 61 -14.08 -1.54 2.22
C CYS A 61 -14.56 -2.76 3.01
N GLU A 62 -15.31 -3.64 2.34
CA GLU A 62 -15.88 -4.85 2.94
C GLU A 62 -14.84 -5.75 3.62
N ALA A 63 -13.62 -5.79 3.09
CA ALA A 63 -12.50 -6.54 3.66
C ALA A 63 -11.90 -5.91 4.93
N LYS A 64 -12.58 -4.93 5.55
CA LYS A 64 -12.13 -4.24 6.76
C LYS A 64 -10.77 -3.57 6.62
N VAL A 65 -10.55 -3.00 5.43
CA VAL A 65 -9.40 -2.16 5.12
C VAL A 65 -9.87 -0.72 5.00
N THR A 66 -9.44 0.11 5.94
CA THR A 66 -9.66 1.55 5.90
C THR A 66 -8.57 2.20 5.05
N ARG A 67 -8.94 2.68 3.86
CA ARG A 67 -8.03 3.31 2.89
C ARG A 67 -8.09 4.82 3.05
N SER A 68 -6.94 5.45 3.28
CA SER A 68 -6.81 6.89 3.48
C SER A 68 -6.19 7.56 2.26
N PHE A 69 -6.80 8.65 1.82
CA PHE A 69 -6.42 9.37 0.61
C PHE A 69 -6.46 10.88 0.82
N CYS A 70 -5.71 11.62 0.00
CA CYS A 70 -5.71 13.07 0.02
C CYS A 70 -7.07 13.62 -0.44
N LYS A 71 -7.68 14.53 0.33
CA LYS A 71 -8.95 15.19 -0.01
C LYS A 71 -8.88 16.06 -1.26
N ILE A 72 -7.68 16.47 -1.66
CA ILE A 72 -7.46 17.47 -2.72
C ILE A 72 -7.16 16.77 -4.04
N CYS A 73 -6.13 15.92 -4.09
CA CYS A 73 -5.72 15.23 -5.32
C CYS A 73 -6.21 13.77 -5.44
N GLY A 74 -6.82 13.20 -4.40
CA GLY A 74 -7.32 11.83 -4.42
C GLY A 74 -6.26 10.74 -4.31
N SER A 75 -4.96 11.06 -4.24
CA SER A 75 -3.91 10.05 -4.08
C SER A 75 -4.14 9.19 -2.85
N GLN A 76 -4.09 7.88 -3.02
CA GLN A 76 -4.09 6.95 -1.89
C GLN A 76 -2.73 6.94 -1.23
N VAL A 77 -2.72 7.16 0.08
CA VAL A 77 -1.48 7.35 0.83
C VAL A 77 -1.18 6.11 1.67
N PHE A 78 -2.09 5.78 2.58
CA PHE A 78 -1.91 4.68 3.51
C PHE A 78 -3.23 3.96 3.78
N SER A 79 -3.17 2.80 4.42
CA SER A 79 -4.33 2.01 4.82
C SER A 79 -4.08 1.33 6.17
N ARG A 80 -5.16 1.13 6.91
CA ARG A 80 -5.19 0.31 8.14
C ARG A 80 -6.06 -0.91 7.89
N ILE A 81 -5.67 -2.05 8.45
CA ILE A 81 -6.34 -3.34 8.24
C ILE A 81 -6.77 -3.84 9.62
N GLU A 82 -8.06 -4.10 9.81
CA GLU A 82 -8.60 -4.53 11.11
C GLU A 82 -7.96 -5.84 11.61
N SER A 83 -7.72 -6.79 10.71
CA SER A 83 -7.09 -8.08 11.02
C SER A 83 -5.57 -8.01 11.27
N ALA A 84 -4.94 -6.86 11.02
CA ALA A 84 -3.51 -6.63 11.26
C ALA A 84 -3.32 -5.31 12.04
N PRO A 85 -3.70 -5.27 13.33
CA PRO A 85 -3.54 -4.08 14.15
C PRO A 85 -2.05 -3.77 14.40
N GLY A 86 -1.73 -2.48 14.57
CA GLY A 86 -0.37 -2.02 14.87
C GLY A 86 0.55 -1.87 13.65
N VAL A 87 0.04 -2.08 12.43
CA VAL A 87 0.77 -1.82 11.19
C VAL A 87 0.00 -0.87 10.27
N VAL A 88 0.75 -0.17 9.42
CA VAL A 88 0.22 0.71 8.39
C VAL A 88 0.74 0.25 7.02
N ALA A 89 -0.18 0.09 6.08
CA ALA A 89 0.12 -0.24 4.70
C ALA A 89 0.24 1.04 3.86
N ILE A 90 1.41 1.33 3.29
CA ILE A 90 1.68 2.56 2.53
C ILE A 90 1.81 2.19 1.04
N LYS A 91 1.17 2.97 0.16
CA LYS A 91 1.34 2.80 -1.30
C LYS A 91 2.74 3.27 -1.70
N THR A 92 3.52 2.46 -2.39
CA THR A 92 4.90 2.85 -2.71
C THR A 92 4.99 3.99 -3.73
N GLY A 93 3.94 4.19 -4.54
CA GLY A 93 3.89 5.28 -5.53
C GLY A 93 3.83 6.69 -4.94
N VAL A 94 3.61 6.84 -3.63
CA VAL A 94 3.63 8.14 -2.93
C VAL A 94 4.86 8.30 -2.03
N LEU A 95 5.86 7.41 -2.14
CA LEU A 95 7.13 7.56 -1.44
C LEU A 95 8.05 8.51 -2.21
N ASP A 96 8.72 9.41 -1.49
CA ASP A 96 9.69 10.32 -2.10
C ASP A 96 10.94 9.56 -2.58
N GLU A 97 11.31 8.50 -1.86
CA GLU A 97 12.36 7.56 -2.23
C GLU A 97 11.79 6.13 -2.31
N GLN A 98 12.01 5.46 -3.43
CA GLN A 98 11.54 4.08 -3.61
C GLN A 98 12.35 3.10 -2.74
N PRO A 99 11.72 2.07 -2.16
CA PRO A 99 12.42 1.04 -1.40
C PRO A 99 13.48 0.37 -2.26
N THR A 100 14.67 0.13 -1.69
CA THR A 100 15.73 -0.64 -2.33
C THR A 100 15.45 -2.15 -2.31
N ALA A 101 14.69 -2.61 -1.31
CA ALA A 101 14.18 -3.97 -1.24
C ALA A 101 13.20 -4.24 -2.39
N LYS A 102 13.21 -5.46 -2.91
CA LYS A 102 12.21 -5.93 -3.89
C LYS A 102 10.95 -6.41 -3.17
N PRO A 103 9.77 -6.40 -3.84
CA PRO A 103 8.61 -7.08 -3.32
C PRO A 103 8.93 -8.55 -3.05
N ASN A 104 8.68 -9.01 -1.83
CA ASN A 104 8.89 -10.40 -1.44
C ASN A 104 7.60 -11.23 -1.46
N LEU A 105 6.46 -10.57 -1.71
CA LEU A 105 5.15 -11.19 -1.75
C LEU A 105 4.31 -10.70 -2.93
N VAL A 106 3.70 -11.62 -3.67
CA VAL A 106 2.62 -11.31 -4.61
C VAL A 106 1.37 -12.05 -4.21
N CYS A 107 0.22 -11.39 -4.20
CA CYS A 107 -1.00 -11.97 -3.67
C CYS A 107 -2.24 -11.65 -4.52
N TRP A 108 -3.20 -12.57 -4.47
CA TRP A 108 -4.45 -12.55 -5.24
C TRP A 108 -4.24 -12.51 -6.76
N THR A 109 -3.26 -13.28 -7.27
CA THR A 109 -2.90 -13.31 -8.70
C THR A 109 -4.01 -13.85 -9.60
N LYS A 110 -5.02 -14.53 -9.07
CA LYS A 110 -6.21 -14.95 -9.82
C LYS A 110 -6.95 -13.79 -10.48
N SER A 111 -6.87 -12.59 -9.89
CA SER A 111 -7.46 -11.37 -10.45
C SER A 111 -6.50 -10.57 -11.33
N LYS A 112 -5.24 -10.99 -11.47
CA LYS A 112 -4.22 -10.30 -12.27
C LYS A 112 -4.64 -10.29 -13.74
N PRO A 113 -4.58 -9.15 -14.44
CA PRO A 113 -4.79 -9.12 -15.88
C PRO A 113 -3.78 -10.01 -16.63
N ASP A 114 -4.22 -10.69 -17.69
CA ASP A 114 -3.37 -11.60 -18.46
C ASP A 114 -2.14 -10.92 -19.04
N TRP A 115 -2.28 -9.67 -19.47
CA TRP A 115 -1.20 -8.85 -20.04
C TRP A 115 -0.18 -8.34 -19.00
N PHE A 116 -0.46 -8.45 -17.70
CA PHE A 116 0.44 -7.96 -16.66
C PHE A 116 1.42 -9.07 -16.25
N GLU A 117 2.71 -8.88 -16.50
CA GLU A 117 3.73 -9.85 -16.11
C GLU A 117 4.21 -9.59 -14.67
N ILE A 118 4.26 -10.66 -13.87
CA ILE A 118 4.86 -10.60 -12.53
C ILE A 118 6.34 -10.95 -12.66
N SER A 119 7.21 -9.98 -12.44
CA SER A 119 8.64 -10.22 -12.27
C SER A 119 8.99 -10.20 -10.78
N HIS A 120 9.36 -11.38 -10.26
CA HIS A 120 10.20 -11.56 -9.05
C HIS A 120 9.55 -11.51 -7.65
N PRO A 121 8.47 -12.27 -7.34
CA PRO A 121 8.15 -12.59 -5.95
C PRO A 121 8.95 -13.81 -5.45
N GLU A 122 9.44 -13.73 -4.21
CA GLU A 122 9.91 -14.92 -3.48
C GLU A 122 8.74 -15.84 -3.11
N VAL A 123 7.55 -15.28 -2.85
CA VAL A 123 6.33 -16.01 -2.48
C VAL A 123 5.12 -15.45 -3.22
N SER A 124 4.25 -16.33 -3.74
CA SER A 124 3.00 -15.95 -4.43
C SER A 124 1.77 -16.70 -3.93
N PHE A 125 0.64 -16.01 -3.78
CA PHE A 125 -0.67 -16.61 -3.49
C PHE A 125 -1.71 -16.21 -4.55
N GLU A 126 -2.47 -17.19 -5.06
CA GLU A 126 -3.56 -16.93 -6.02
C GLU A 126 -4.83 -16.41 -5.35
N GLU A 127 -5.10 -16.87 -4.12
CA GLU A 127 -6.23 -16.52 -3.27
C GLU A 127 -5.85 -16.67 -1.78
N ASN A 128 -6.77 -16.37 -0.85
CA ASN A 128 -6.49 -16.50 0.59
C ASN A 128 -6.21 -17.96 0.97
N PRO A 129 -5.19 -18.26 1.80
CA PRO A 129 -5.04 -19.58 2.39
C PRO A 129 -6.26 -19.93 3.24
N ASN A 130 -6.77 -21.15 3.08
CA ASN A 130 -7.83 -21.72 3.92
C ASN A 130 -7.31 -22.11 5.31
#